data_AF-A0A954L9D2-F1
#
_entry.id   AF-A0A954L9D2-F1
#
_cell.length_a   1.000
_cell.length_b   1.000
_cell.length_c   1.000
_cell.angle_alpha   90.00
_cell.angle_beta   90.00
_cell.angle_gamma   90.00
#
_symmetry.space_group_name_H-M   'P 1'
#
loop_
_entity.id
_entity.type
_entity.pdbx_description
1 polymer ?
#
loop_
_entity_poly.entity_id
_entity_poly.type
_entity_poly.pdbx_seq_one_letter_code
_entity_poly.pdbx_strand_id
1 'polypeptide(L)'
;MVRNYSFPRVKRGDTVYCVEWKKNKPTVVEFPVASAAHSSIVVLEPNGTEKILVGKQTLSRYAASNGDAVAKEFLRLAKQAQADEANAINVLKQVIALGALL
;
A
#
# COMPACT_ATOMS: atom_id res chain seq x y z
N MET A 1 -14.57 3.09 -18.81
CA MET A 1 -14.48 2.79 -17.36
C MET A 1 -13.41 1.72 -17.18
N VAL A 2 -12.17 2.09 -16.81
CA VAL A 2 -11.09 1.10 -16.67
C VAL A 2 -11.42 0.22 -15.47
N ARG A 3 -11.57 -1.09 -15.69
CA ARG A 3 -11.72 -2.05 -14.59
C ARG A 3 -10.41 -2.06 -13.81
N ASN A 4 -10.32 -1.27 -12.75
CA ASN A 4 -9.22 -1.31 -11.79
C ASN A 4 -9.26 -2.65 -11.04
N TYR A 5 -8.75 -3.72 -11.66
CA TYR A 5 -8.36 -4.92 -10.92
C TYR A 5 -7.20 -4.51 -10.00
N SER A 6 -7.37 -4.52 -8.68
CA SER A 6 -7.37 -5.72 -7.83
C SER A 6 -6.01 -6.40 -7.85
N PHE A 7 -5.06 -5.84 -7.07
CA PHE A 7 -3.77 -6.43 -6.73
C PHE A 7 -2.82 -6.72 -7.93
N PRO A 8 -1.54 -6.28 -7.91
CA PRO A 8 -0.60 -6.68 -8.94
C PRO A 8 -0.51 -8.20 -9.05
N ARG A 9 -0.48 -8.74 -10.27
CA ARG A 9 -0.21 -10.17 -10.50
C ARG A 9 1.25 -10.40 -10.14
N VAL A 10 1.50 -10.96 -8.97
CA VAL A 10 2.84 -11.27 -8.48
C VAL A 10 3.07 -12.77 -8.42
N LYS A 11 4.33 -13.16 -8.52
CA LYS A 11 4.82 -14.53 -8.35
C LYS A 11 5.86 -14.57 -7.23
N ARG A 12 6.20 -15.78 -6.79
CA ARG A 12 7.30 -16.00 -5.84
C ARG A 12 8.58 -15.35 -6.38
N GLY A 13 9.29 -14.64 -5.50
CA GLY A 13 10.53 -13.92 -5.82
C GLY A 13 10.32 -12.48 -6.27
N ASP A 14 9.08 -12.06 -6.58
CA ASP A 14 8.77 -10.64 -6.79
C ASP A 14 8.79 -9.89 -5.44
N THR A 15 8.82 -8.57 -5.50
CA THR A 15 8.64 -7.68 -4.34
C THR A 15 7.39 -6.86 -4.52
N VAL A 16 6.57 -6.76 -3.46
CA VAL A 16 5.47 -5.81 -3.38
C VAL A 16 5.77 -4.70 -2.38
N TYR A 17 5.16 -3.55 -2.61
CA TYR A 17 5.44 -2.33 -1.86
C TYR A 17 4.16 -1.83 -1.20
N CYS A 18 4.26 -1.37 0.05
CA CYS A 18 3.14 -0.75 0.77
C CYS A 18 3.66 0.40 1.62
N VAL A 19 2.87 1.47 1.74
CA VAL A 19 3.18 2.57 2.66
C VAL A 19 2.70 2.20 4.06
N GLU A 20 3.63 2.24 5.02
CA GLU A 20 3.34 2.12 6.43
C GLU A 20 3.57 3.44 7.15
N TRP A 21 2.70 3.73 8.12
CA TRP A 21 2.75 4.95 8.91
C TRP A 21 3.24 4.65 10.32
N LYS A 22 4.39 5.22 10.69
CA LYS A 22 4.84 5.27 12.08
C LYS A 22 4.57 6.68 12.60
N LYS A 23 3.47 6.83 13.36
CA LYS A 23 2.90 8.13 13.73
C LYS A 23 2.58 8.95 12.47
N ASN A 24 3.36 10.00 12.19
CA ASN A 24 3.16 10.89 11.04
C ASN A 24 4.26 10.75 9.98
N LYS A 25 5.13 9.74 10.11
CA LYS A 25 6.20 9.47 9.15
C LYS A 25 5.78 8.30 8.24
N PRO A 26 5.44 8.55 6.97
CA PRO A 26 5.21 7.47 6.03
C PRO A 26 6.54 6.86 5.62
N THR A 27 6.54 5.57 5.32
CA THR A 27 7.70 4.85 4.81
C THR A 27 7.20 3.81 3.83
N VAL A 28 7.83 3.72 2.65
CA VAL A 28 7.58 2.62 1.73
C VAL A 28 8.31 1.40 2.26
N VAL A 29 7.57 0.33 2.51
CA VAL A 29 8.11 -0.94 2.98
C VAL A 29 8.03 -1.96 1.86
N GLU A 30 9.11 -2.71 1.71
CA GLU A 30 9.27 -3.77 0.73
C GLU A 30 8.91 -5.11 1.36
N PHE A 31 8.15 -5.91 0.62
CA PHE A 31 7.65 -7.20 1.04
C PHE A 31 7.97 -8.23 -0.05
N PRO A 32 9.07 -9.00 0.11
CA PRO A 32 9.39 -10.10 -0.78
C PRO A 32 8.26 -11.15 -0.78
N VAL A 33 7.83 -11.59 -1.96
CA VAL A 33 6.77 -12.58 -2.12
C VAL A 33 7.36 -13.98 -1.98
N ALA A 34 6.98 -14.67 -0.91
CA ALA A 34 7.37 -16.05 -0.64
C ALA A 34 6.51 -17.05 -1.43
N SER A 35 5.22 -16.77 -1.59
CA SER A 35 4.27 -17.60 -2.35
C SER A 35 3.10 -16.77 -2.85
N ALA A 36 2.50 -17.18 -3.97
CA ALA A 36 1.35 -16.51 -4.56
C ALA A 36 0.29 -17.52 -5.00
N ALA A 37 -0.96 -17.25 -4.64
CA ALA A 37 -2.16 -17.97 -5.09
C ALA A 37 -3.15 -16.98 -5.72
N HIS A 38 -4.27 -17.49 -6.25
CA HIS A 38 -5.21 -16.66 -7.01
C HIS A 38 -5.81 -15.49 -6.20
N SER A 39 -6.01 -15.66 -4.90
CA SER A 39 -6.66 -14.68 -4.02
C SER A 39 -5.88 -14.37 -2.73
N SER A 40 -4.64 -14.84 -2.64
CA SER A 40 -3.77 -14.63 -1.48
C SER A 40 -2.31 -14.64 -1.89
N ILE A 41 -1.49 -13.94 -1.12
CA ILE A 41 -0.03 -14.03 -1.22
C ILE A 41 0.56 -14.20 0.17
N VAL A 42 1.73 -14.82 0.24
CA VAL A 42 2.56 -14.87 1.44
C VAL A 42 3.75 -13.98 1.19
N VAL A 43 3.99 -13.03 2.09
CA VAL A 43 5.14 -12.12 2.04
C VAL A 43 6.03 -12.29 3.26
N LEU A 44 7.28 -11.90 3.11
CA LEU A 44 8.23 -11.80 4.22
C LEU A 44 8.18 -10.40 4.81
N GLU A 45 7.98 -10.31 6.12
CA GLU A 45 8.14 -9.05 6.85
C GLU A 45 9.62 -8.75 7.11
N PRO A 46 9.99 -7.49 7.44
CA PRO A 46 11.39 -7.11 7.68
C PRO A 46 12.09 -7.88 8.81
N ASN A 47 11.33 -8.48 9.72
CA ASN A 47 11.81 -9.35 10.81
C ASN A 47 12.01 -10.82 10.36
N GLY A 48 11.74 -11.15 9.09
CA GLY A 48 11.83 -12.50 8.54
C GLY A 48 10.59 -13.38 8.77
N THR A 49 9.53 -12.87 9.42
CA THR A 49 8.30 -13.66 9.60
C THR A 49 7.44 -13.65 8.35
N GLU A 50 6.78 -14.77 8.08
CA GLU A 50 5.80 -14.86 7.00
C GLU A 50 4.48 -14.20 7.39
N LYS A 51 3.92 -13.42 6.47
CA LYS A 51 2.62 -12.78 6.59
C LYS A 51 1.74 -13.16 5.42
N ILE A 52 0.58 -13.71 5.72
CA ILE A 52 -0.41 -14.09 4.71
C ILE A 52 -1.32 -12.89 4.46
N LEU A 53 -1.33 -12.40 3.22
CA LEU A 53 -2.20 -11.32 2.77
C LEU A 53 -3.36 -11.93 1.99
N VAL A 54 -4.57 -11.75 2.52
CA VAL A 54 -5.80 -12.31 1.94
C VAL A 54 -6.83 -11.22 1.76
N GLY A 55 -7.56 -11.30 0.65
CA GLY A 55 -8.74 -10.48 0.40
C GLY A 55 -8.44 -9.21 -0.38
N LYS A 56 -9.42 -8.81 -1.19
CA LYS A 56 -9.29 -7.69 -2.15
C LYS A 56 -8.90 -6.37 -1.48
N GLN A 57 -9.44 -6.08 -0.29
CA GLN A 57 -9.14 -4.83 0.42
C GLN A 57 -7.69 -4.79 0.90
N THR A 58 -7.23 -5.86 1.58
CA THR A 58 -5.84 -6.01 2.03
C THR A 58 -4.87 -5.88 0.87
N LEU A 59 -5.11 -6.67 -0.17
CA LEU A 59 -4.26 -6.71 -1.36
C LEU A 59 -4.26 -5.38 -2.12
N SER A 60 -5.35 -4.61 -2.11
CA SER A 60 -5.40 -3.32 -2.83
C SER A 60 -4.40 -2.27 -2.32
N ARG A 61 -3.91 -2.41 -1.08
CA ARG A 61 -2.90 -1.55 -0.47
C ARG A 61 -1.49 -1.78 -1.01
N TYR A 62 -1.24 -2.94 -1.60
CA TYR A 62 0.07 -3.30 -2.12
C TYR A 62 0.21 -2.93 -3.59
N ALA A 63 1.44 -2.59 -3.98
CA ALA A 63 1.80 -2.12 -5.31
C ALA A 63 3.01 -2.89 -5.86
N ALA A 64 3.21 -2.81 -7.17
CA ALA A 64 4.35 -3.44 -7.85
C ALA A 64 5.61 -2.56 -7.86
N SER A 65 5.50 -1.29 -7.45
CA SER A 65 6.61 -0.34 -7.39
C SER A 65 6.47 0.64 -6.23
N ASN A 66 7.57 1.30 -5.85
CA ASN A 66 7.59 2.37 -4.85
C ASN A 66 6.64 3.52 -5.23
N GLY A 67 6.73 4.02 -6.47
CA GLY A 67 5.89 5.11 -6.95
C GLY A 67 4.40 4.76 -6.93
N ASP A 68 4.04 3.54 -7.31
CA ASP A 68 2.65 3.09 -7.28
C ASP A 68 2.12 2.93 -5.84
N ALA A 69 2.98 2.52 -4.90
CA ALA A 69 2.61 2.43 -3.48
C ALA A 69 2.29 3.81 -2.90
N VAL A 70 3.11 4.81 -3.23
CA VAL A 70 2.88 6.20 -2.85
C VAL A 70 1.60 6.74 -3.49
N ALA A 71 1.40 6.53 -4.79
CA ALA A 71 0.19 6.96 -5.49
C ALA A 71 -1.09 6.32 -4.92
N LYS A 72 -1.05 5.04 -4.59
CA LYS A 72 -2.18 4.34 -3.93
C LYS A 72 -2.50 4.93 -2.57
N GLU A 73 -1.49 5.21 -1.76
CA GLU A 73 -1.69 5.78 -0.43
C GLU A 73 -2.22 7.22 -0.52
N PHE A 74 -1.76 8.00 -1.50
CA PHE A 74 -2.32 9.31 -1.81
C PHE A 74 -3.81 9.21 -2.12
N LEU A 75 -4.21 8.29 -3.01
CA LEU A 75 -5.62 8.09 -3.36
C LEU A 75 -6.47 7.64 -2.15
N ARG A 76 -5.89 6.87 -1.23
CA ARG A 76 -6.56 6.48 0.02
C ARG A 76 -6.79 7.70 0.92
N LEU A 77 -5.77 8.53 1.10
CA LEU A 77 -5.84 9.78 1.86
C LEU A 77 -6.84 10.76 1.25
N ALA A 78 -6.82 10.95 -0.07
CA ALA A 78 -7.75 11.83 -0.77
C ALA A 78 -9.22 11.40 -0.54
N LYS A 79 -9.50 10.10 -0.60
CA LYS A 79 -10.84 9.55 -0.27
C LYS A 79 -11.22 9.79 1.19
N GLN A 80 -10.25 9.72 2.11
CA GLN A 80 -10.48 10.00 3.52
C GLN A 80 -10.83 11.47 3.76
N ALA A 81 -10.14 12.42 3.11
CA ALA A 81 -10.48 13.84 3.19
C ALA A 81 -11.87 14.13 2.60
N GLN A 82 -12.26 13.45 1.52
CA GLN A 82 -13.60 13.60 0.94
C GLN A 82 -14.71 13.09 1.88
N ALA A 83 -14.43 12.04 2.66
CA ALA A 83 -15.40 11.46 3.57
C ALA A 83 -15.53 12.23 4.90
N ASP A 84 -14.49 12.99 5.29
CA ASP A 84 -14.43 13.72 6.56
C ASP A 84 -13.71 15.06 6.37
N GLU A 85 -14.48 16.09 6.01
CA GLU A 85 -13.98 17.44 5.74
C GLU A 85 -13.32 18.08 6.98
N ALA A 86 -13.81 17.75 8.19
CA ALA A 86 -13.24 18.26 9.44
C ALA A 86 -11.78 17.81 9.64
N ASN A 87 -11.38 16.71 9.00
CA ASN A 87 -10.03 16.16 9.06
C ASN A 87 -9.15 16.58 7.86
N ALA A 88 -9.65 17.40 6.94
CA ALA A 88 -8.96 17.74 5.68
C ALA A 88 -7.56 18.34 5.92
N ILE A 89 -7.38 19.18 6.95
CA ILE A 89 -6.07 19.78 7.28
C ILE A 89 -5.04 18.71 7.68
N ASN A 90 -5.45 17.71 8.47
CA ASN A 90 -4.54 16.64 8.87
C ASN A 90 -4.20 15.72 7.68
N VAL A 91 -5.19 15.43 6.84
CA VAL A 91 -4.96 14.67 5.60
C VAL A 91 -4.00 15.42 4.67
N LEU A 92 -4.12 16.74 4.54
CA LEU A 92 -3.18 17.55 3.77
C LEU A 92 -1.75 17.43 4.32
N LYS A 93 -1.57 17.49 5.64
CA LYS A 93 -0.25 17.26 6.28
C LYS A 93 0.30 15.86 5.97
N GLN A 94 -0.56 14.85 5.97
CA GLN A 94 -0.16 13.48 5.58
C GLN A 94 0.23 13.41 4.11
N VAL A 95 -0.51 14.05 3.21
CA VAL A 95 -0.17 14.12 1.77
C VAL A 95 1.19 14.79 1.55
N ILE A 96 1.49 15.89 2.26
CA ILE A 96 2.79 16.55 2.19
C ILE A 96 3.90 15.60 2.66
N ALA A 97 3.72 14.93 3.80
CA ALA A 97 4.69 13.96 4.31
C ALA A 97 4.89 12.78 3.35
N LEU A 98 3.82 12.34 2.69
CA LEU A 98 3.85 11.27 1.69
C LEU A 98 4.60 11.70 0.42
N GLY A 99 4.42 12.95 -0.02
CA GLY A 99 5.12 13.50 -1.20
C GLY A 99 6.64 13.58 -1.04
N ALA A 100 7.15 13.59 0.20
CA ALA A 100 8.59 13.53 0.47
C ALA A 100 9.23 12.15 0.20
N LEU A 101 8.44 11.15 -0.19
CA LEU A 101 8.91 9.81 -0.57
C LEU A 101 9.10 9.62 -2.09
N LEU A 102 8.81 10.65 -2.89
CA LEU A 102 8.95 10.66 -4.35
C LEU A 102 10.31 11.21 -4.79
#